data_AF-J9DA82-F1
#
_entry.id   AF-J9DA82-F1
#
_cell.length_a   1.000
_cell.length_b   1.000
_cell.length_c   1.000
_cell.angle_alpha   90.00
_cell.angle_beta   90.00
_cell.angle_gamma   90.00
#
_symmetry.space_group_name_H-M   'P 1'
#
loop_
_entity.id
_entity.type
_entity.pdbx_description
1 polymer ?
#
loop_
_entity_poly.entity_id
_entity_poly.type
_entity_poly.pdbx_seq_one_letter_code
_entity_poly.pdbx_strand_id
1 'polypeptide(L)'
;MFLTINTLLNDPEVVKAVIDRVLALHLDTIFWKKHLDFEETKSRTFKTYLGTVTGVTAGSFIDRNSNKPLRERKSLGSGYGEVAYLGDRYQMDNDRLDMLQSLIDKFNAARTGEQSVAMNEIIAYITDDMRQVLLAPHKSMDIMEGSLRSTGVASVKNADNPQGIELVDIVLPFHVETPKVTDKDNFVKYLMELTLKLRTKFGMFISMEMSRSTFIKAIVGSKDFGNFYKQSFNQKEVQLNAGLMSSEMATTIFQGLGLPTIVINEDMVQLPDGTFKQVFADKRISLFTSAKQGKMRWHTPYEITDPIPGKTYTRSEGGMYISNVRTDEGRFMEYGCEWIPEFTAPDKIVNIDLNTMIPE
;
A
#
# COMPACT_ATOMS: atom_id res chain seq x y z
N MET A 1 -5.14 -41.96 7.74
CA MET A 1 -6.13 -40.92 7.43
C MET A 1 -6.41 -40.99 5.94
N PHE A 2 -7.67 -40.96 5.51
CA PHE A 2 -8.03 -40.95 4.09
C PHE A 2 -8.36 -39.52 3.67
N LEU A 3 -7.59 -38.97 2.75
CA LEU A 3 -7.70 -37.59 2.29
C LEU A 3 -8.59 -37.53 1.04
N THR A 4 -9.41 -36.50 0.92
CA THR A 4 -10.22 -36.19 -0.26
C THR A 4 -10.15 -34.71 -0.59
N ILE A 5 -10.51 -34.31 -1.81
CA ILE A 5 -10.60 -32.89 -2.19
C ILE A 5 -11.55 -32.15 -1.25
N ASN A 6 -12.66 -32.79 -0.86
CA ASN A 6 -13.65 -32.19 0.03
C ASN A 6 -13.04 -31.91 1.42
N THR A 7 -12.37 -32.88 2.02
CA THR A 7 -11.73 -32.70 3.34
C THR A 7 -10.58 -31.70 3.32
N LEU A 8 -9.94 -31.48 2.17
CA LEU A 8 -8.78 -30.59 2.06
C LEU A 8 -9.19 -29.12 1.91
N LEU A 9 -10.25 -28.85 1.15
CA LEU A 9 -10.66 -27.49 0.77
C LEU A 9 -11.89 -26.99 1.53
N ASN A 10 -12.68 -27.89 2.12
CA ASN A 10 -13.87 -27.54 2.91
C ASN A 10 -13.64 -27.75 4.43
N ASP A 11 -12.39 -27.94 4.85
CA ASP A 11 -12.01 -27.90 6.26
C ASP A 11 -11.35 -26.54 6.57
N PRO A 12 -12.00 -25.68 7.38
CA PRO A 12 -11.45 -24.36 7.71
C PRO A 12 -10.07 -24.40 8.40
N GLU A 13 -9.75 -25.46 9.16
CA GLU A 13 -8.44 -25.57 9.81
C GLU A 13 -7.34 -25.87 8.80
N VAL A 14 -7.61 -26.73 7.83
CA VAL A 14 -6.67 -27.04 6.74
C VAL A 14 -6.45 -25.81 5.88
N VAL A 15 -7.53 -25.13 5.46
CA VAL A 15 -7.46 -23.91 4.65
C VAL A 15 -6.69 -22.82 5.40
N LYS A 16 -6.94 -22.65 6.71
CA LYS A 16 -6.20 -21.70 7.54
C LYS A 16 -4.71 -22.02 7.62
N ALA A 17 -4.35 -23.29 7.79
CA ALA A 17 -2.93 -23.70 7.81
C ALA A 17 -2.23 -23.40 6.48
N VAL A 18 -2.92 -23.54 5.35
CA VAL A 18 -2.40 -23.17 4.02
C VAL A 18 -2.24 -21.65 3.90
N ILE A 19 -3.22 -20.86 4.38
CA ILE A 19 -3.12 -19.39 4.44
C ILE A 19 -1.90 -18.96 5.24
N ASP A 20 -1.70 -19.52 6.43
CA ASP A 20 -0.57 -19.19 7.31
C ASP A 20 0.76 -19.52 6.62
N ARG A 21 0.80 -20.62 5.84
CA ARG A 21 1.96 -20.98 5.02
C ARG A 21 2.21 -19.98 3.89
N VAL A 22 1.17 -19.57 3.14
CA VAL A 22 1.28 -18.54 2.10
C VAL A 22 1.93 -17.27 2.66
N LEU A 23 1.44 -16.82 3.82
CA LEU A 23 1.96 -15.62 4.48
C LEU A 23 3.41 -15.79 4.95
N ALA A 24 3.77 -16.98 5.45
CA ALA A 24 5.13 -17.28 5.92
C ALA A 24 6.16 -17.44 4.78
N LEU A 25 5.73 -17.83 3.57
CA LEU A 25 6.62 -17.97 2.42
C LEU A 25 7.10 -16.62 1.87
N HIS A 26 6.38 -15.53 2.14
CA HIS A 26 6.72 -14.17 1.70
C HIS A 26 7.02 -14.03 0.20
N LEU A 27 6.44 -14.90 -0.65
CA LEU A 27 6.62 -14.85 -2.11
C LEU A 27 6.10 -13.54 -2.70
N ASP A 28 5.07 -12.97 -2.07
CA ASP A 28 4.45 -11.72 -2.44
C ASP A 28 4.29 -10.83 -1.23
N THR A 29 4.98 -9.69 -1.23
CA THR A 29 4.89 -8.71 -0.15
C THR A 29 3.61 -7.89 -0.28
N ILE A 30 2.98 -7.59 0.85
CA ILE A 30 1.86 -6.65 0.97
C ILE A 30 2.45 -5.28 1.32
N PHE A 31 2.39 -4.33 0.39
CA PHE A 31 3.14 -3.08 0.51
C PHE A 31 2.45 -2.05 1.41
N TRP A 32 1.13 -1.92 1.34
CA TRP A 32 0.36 -0.94 2.11
C TRP A 32 0.55 -1.11 3.63
N LYS A 33 0.85 -2.33 4.10
CA LYS A 33 1.13 -2.62 5.53
C LYS A 33 2.37 -1.88 6.06
N LYS A 34 3.26 -1.40 5.19
CA LYS A 34 4.36 -0.50 5.59
C LYS A 34 3.82 0.83 6.17
N HIS A 35 2.65 1.28 5.71
CA HIS A 35 2.14 2.63 5.89
C HIS A 35 0.83 2.72 6.68
N LEU A 36 0.03 1.66 6.64
CA LEU A 36 -1.25 1.57 7.34
C LEU A 36 -1.30 0.33 8.23
N ASP A 37 -2.21 0.34 9.19
CA ASP A 37 -2.61 -0.83 9.98
C ASP A 37 -4.12 -1.02 9.86
N PHE A 38 -4.61 -2.25 9.96
CA PHE A 38 -6.05 -2.49 9.98
C PHE A 38 -6.72 -1.88 11.22
N GLU A 39 -7.90 -1.29 11.01
CA GLU A 39 -8.78 -0.83 12.10
C GLU A 39 -10.24 -1.12 11.74
N GLU A 40 -10.93 -1.85 12.61
CA GLU A 40 -12.34 -2.19 12.40
C GLU A 40 -13.24 -0.96 12.58
N THR A 41 -14.23 -0.78 11.69
CA THR A 41 -15.35 0.13 11.87
C THR A 41 -16.61 -0.66 12.21
N LYS A 42 -17.45 -0.13 13.11
CA LYS A 42 -18.73 -0.76 13.49
C LYS A 42 -19.88 -0.47 12.53
N SER A 43 -19.69 0.49 11.64
CA SER A 43 -20.61 0.81 10.54
C SER A 43 -19.81 0.86 9.25
N ARG A 44 -20.46 0.53 8.14
CA ARG A 44 -19.90 0.65 6.78
C ARG A 44 -19.50 2.08 6.46
N THR A 45 -20.25 3.04 6.99
CA THR A 45 -19.97 4.45 6.83
C THR A 45 -19.35 5.02 8.10
N PHE A 46 -18.29 5.79 7.96
CA PHE A 46 -17.59 6.42 9.08
C PHE A 46 -17.30 7.89 8.79
N LYS A 47 -17.20 8.68 9.87
CA LYS A 47 -16.72 10.05 9.80
C LYS A 47 -15.25 10.06 10.16
N THR A 48 -14.43 10.60 9.28
CA THR A 48 -13.04 10.93 9.60
C THR A 48 -12.96 12.40 10.01
N TYR A 49 -12.17 12.70 11.04
CA TYR A 49 -11.92 14.07 11.46
C TYR A 49 -10.49 14.45 11.08
N LEU A 50 -10.37 15.45 10.22
CA LEU A 50 -9.10 15.98 9.75
C LEU A 50 -8.70 17.17 10.64
N GLY A 51 -7.59 17.02 11.35
CA GLY A 51 -7.04 18.09 12.19
C GLY A 51 -6.49 19.23 11.35
N THR A 52 -7.20 20.35 11.24
CA THR A 52 -6.81 21.52 10.42
C THR A 52 -5.69 22.38 11.01
N VAL A 53 -5.17 22.01 12.18
CA VAL A 53 -4.15 22.77 12.90
C VAL A 53 -2.78 22.21 12.56
N THR A 54 -2.13 22.83 11.57
CA THR A 54 -0.78 22.43 11.16
C THR A 54 0.30 22.92 12.14
N GLY A 55 0.01 23.92 12.98
CA GLY A 55 0.92 24.43 14.02
C GLY A 55 0.22 25.11 15.20
N VAL A 56 0.88 25.12 16.37
CA VAL A 56 0.37 25.73 17.61
C VAL A 56 0.89 27.16 17.75
N THR A 57 -0.01 28.14 17.89
CA THR A 57 0.39 29.54 18.10
C THR A 57 0.95 29.73 19.52
N ALA A 58 2.12 30.38 19.64
CA ALA A 58 2.73 30.70 20.92
C ALA A 58 1.76 31.43 21.86
N GLY A 59 1.77 31.09 23.15
CA GLY A 59 0.91 31.73 24.15
C GLY A 59 1.16 33.23 24.26
N SER A 60 0.15 34.00 24.66
CA SER A 60 0.32 35.41 24.94
C SER A 60 0.88 35.61 26.34
N PHE A 61 1.88 36.48 26.49
CA PHE A 61 2.25 37.01 27.81
C PHE A 61 1.15 37.95 28.27
N ILE A 62 0.64 37.74 29.49
CA ILE A 62 -0.38 38.58 30.11
C ILE A 62 0.05 38.96 31.52
N ASP A 63 -0.33 40.16 31.94
CA ASP A 63 -0.17 40.61 33.32
C ASP A 63 -1.04 39.76 34.27
N ARG A 64 -0.65 39.65 35.55
CA ARG A 64 -1.24 38.76 36.56
C ARG A 64 -2.75 38.95 36.73
N ASN A 65 -3.24 40.16 36.52
CA ASN A 65 -4.65 40.52 36.69
C ASN A 65 -5.37 40.78 35.36
N SER A 66 -4.73 40.55 34.20
CA SER A 66 -5.32 40.80 32.90
C SER A 66 -6.18 39.62 32.42
N ASN A 67 -7.22 39.93 31.66
CA ASN A 67 -8.06 38.91 31.04
C ASN A 67 -7.25 38.15 29.96
N LYS A 68 -7.47 36.83 29.90
CA LYS A 68 -6.80 35.98 28.90
C LYS A 68 -7.31 36.34 27.50
N PRO A 69 -6.43 36.52 26.50
CA PRO A 69 -6.85 36.79 25.13
C PRO A 69 -7.60 35.59 24.56
N LEU A 70 -8.78 35.85 23.97
CA LEU A 70 -9.57 34.85 23.28
C LEU A 70 -8.91 34.52 21.95
N ARG A 71 -8.74 33.22 21.68
CA ARG A 71 -8.31 32.71 20.38
C ARG A 71 -9.35 31.73 19.88
N GLU A 72 -9.83 31.96 18.66
CA GLU A 72 -10.75 31.05 18.02
C GLU A 72 -10.05 29.73 17.71
N ARG A 73 -10.69 28.61 18.05
CA ARG A 73 -10.23 27.30 17.59
C ARG A 73 -10.61 27.18 16.12
N LYS A 74 -9.65 26.84 15.27
CA LYS A 74 -9.94 26.49 13.87
C LYS A 74 -10.87 25.27 13.88
N SER A 75 -11.93 25.32 13.07
CA SER A 75 -12.84 24.17 12.92
C SER A 75 -12.07 22.96 12.42
N LEU A 76 -12.35 21.80 13.00
CA LEU A 76 -11.89 20.52 12.44
C LEU A 76 -12.54 20.34 11.07
N GLY A 77 -11.75 19.83 10.11
CA GLY A 77 -12.30 19.32 8.87
C GLY A 77 -12.90 17.95 9.15
N SER A 78 -13.88 17.55 8.35
CA SER A 78 -14.43 16.19 8.43
C SER A 78 -14.62 15.63 7.03
N GLY A 79 -14.26 14.37 6.84
CA GLY A 79 -14.61 13.58 5.68
C GLY A 79 -15.66 12.53 6.04
N TYR A 80 -16.47 12.14 5.07
CA TYR A 80 -17.35 11.00 5.16
C TYR A 80 -16.77 9.91 4.26
N GLY A 81 -16.56 8.71 4.82
CA GLY A 81 -16.04 7.57 4.08
C GLY A 81 -16.98 6.38 4.18
N GLU A 82 -16.92 5.52 3.17
CA GLU A 82 -17.59 4.22 3.13
C GLU A 82 -16.55 3.16 2.78
N VAL A 83 -16.62 2.00 3.44
CA VAL A 83 -15.79 0.85 3.09
C VAL A 83 -16.17 0.32 1.70
N ALA A 84 -15.18 0.05 0.85
CA ALA A 84 -15.43 -0.54 -0.46
C ALA A 84 -15.52 -2.05 -0.36
N TYR A 85 -16.48 -2.67 -1.04
CA TYR A 85 -16.57 -4.13 -1.15
C TYR A 85 -15.61 -4.63 -2.24
N LEU A 86 -14.81 -5.64 -1.90
CA LEU A 86 -13.96 -6.37 -2.84
C LEU A 86 -14.29 -7.85 -2.75
N GLY A 87 -14.38 -8.50 -3.91
CA GLY A 87 -14.53 -9.94 -3.98
C GLY A 87 -14.41 -10.43 -5.41
N ASP A 88 -13.61 -11.48 -5.59
CA ASP A 88 -13.53 -12.21 -6.85
C ASP A 88 -13.79 -13.70 -6.60
N ARG A 89 -14.18 -14.38 -7.68
CA ARG A 89 -14.36 -15.82 -7.74
C ARG A 89 -13.38 -16.43 -8.72
N TYR A 90 -12.62 -17.42 -8.25
CA TYR A 90 -11.67 -18.18 -9.05
C TYR A 90 -12.17 -19.61 -9.22
N GLN A 91 -12.35 -20.03 -10.47
CA GLN A 91 -12.73 -21.40 -10.79
C GLN A 91 -11.48 -22.29 -10.78
N MET A 92 -11.55 -23.42 -10.07
CA MET A 92 -10.64 -24.53 -10.32
C MET A 92 -11.17 -25.32 -11.51
N ASP A 93 -10.43 -25.28 -12.61
CA ASP A 93 -10.76 -26.06 -13.80
C ASP A 93 -10.67 -27.58 -13.51
N ASN A 94 -11.30 -28.38 -14.39
CA ASN A 94 -11.37 -29.82 -14.19
C ASN A 94 -9.99 -30.51 -14.28
N ASP A 95 -9.07 -29.99 -15.08
CA ASP A 95 -7.72 -30.55 -15.24
C ASP A 95 -6.91 -30.35 -13.94
N ARG A 96 -7.06 -29.20 -13.30
CA ARG A 96 -6.47 -28.85 -12.02
C ARG A 96 -7.04 -29.71 -10.89
N LEU A 97 -8.36 -29.97 -10.92
CA LEU A 97 -9.01 -30.87 -9.97
C LEU A 97 -8.59 -32.34 -10.17
N ASP A 98 -8.42 -32.79 -11.41
CA ASP A 98 -7.94 -34.14 -11.73
C ASP A 98 -6.49 -34.36 -11.27
N MET A 99 -5.63 -33.35 -11.49
CA MET A 99 -4.27 -33.37 -10.98
C MET A 99 -4.23 -33.40 -9.44
N LEU A 100 -5.06 -32.57 -8.79
CA LEU A 100 -5.18 -32.60 -7.33
C LEU A 100 -5.66 -33.98 -6.83
N GLN A 101 -6.63 -34.59 -7.52
CA GLN A 101 -7.09 -35.95 -7.20
C GLN A 101 -5.95 -36.97 -7.33
N SER A 102 -5.15 -36.89 -8.40
CA SER A 102 -3.99 -37.76 -8.60
C SER A 102 -2.95 -37.62 -7.48
N LEU A 103 -2.69 -36.41 -6.99
CA LEU A 103 -1.80 -36.17 -5.85
C LEU A 103 -2.37 -36.75 -4.55
N ILE A 104 -3.69 -36.63 -4.34
CA ILE A 104 -4.38 -37.17 -3.17
C ILE A 104 -4.36 -38.71 -3.19
N ASP A 105 -4.57 -39.33 -4.34
CA ASP A 105 -4.52 -40.78 -4.48
C ASP A 105 -3.11 -41.31 -4.20
N LYS A 106 -2.07 -40.59 -4.66
CA LYS A 106 -0.67 -40.88 -4.31
C LYS A 106 -0.44 -40.81 -2.80
N PHE A 107 -0.98 -39.80 -2.11
CA PHE A 107 -0.90 -39.70 -0.65
C PHE A 107 -1.62 -40.86 0.06
N ASN A 108 -2.84 -41.19 -0.36
CA ASN A 108 -3.63 -42.25 0.24
C ASN A 108 -3.01 -43.64 0.04
N ALA A 109 -2.29 -43.86 -1.07
CA ALA A 109 -1.55 -45.08 -1.34
C ALA A 109 -0.14 -45.12 -0.73
N ALA A 110 0.41 -43.98 -0.30
CA ALA A 110 1.75 -43.88 0.24
C ALA A 110 1.89 -44.58 1.60
N ARG A 111 3.07 -45.19 1.81
CA ARG A 111 3.44 -45.76 3.12
C ARG A 111 3.62 -44.64 4.15
N THR A 112 3.44 -44.95 5.43
CA THR A 112 3.51 -43.96 6.53
C THR A 112 4.77 -43.09 6.51
N GLY A 113 5.92 -43.62 6.10
CA GLY A 113 7.18 -42.86 6.00
C GLY A 113 7.25 -41.88 4.80
N GLU A 114 6.40 -42.05 3.80
CA GLU A 114 6.39 -41.26 2.54
C GLU A 114 5.21 -40.26 2.49
N GLN A 115 4.22 -40.42 3.39
CA GLN A 115 3.04 -39.56 3.47
C GLN A 115 3.37 -38.09 3.68
N SER A 116 4.44 -37.76 4.42
CA SER A 116 4.86 -36.37 4.63
C SER A 116 5.30 -35.69 3.34
N VAL A 117 5.98 -36.41 2.45
CA VAL A 117 6.44 -35.89 1.15
C VAL A 117 5.26 -35.68 0.22
N ALA A 118 4.37 -36.68 0.11
CA ALA A 118 3.16 -36.56 -0.70
C ALA A 118 2.23 -35.44 -0.21
N MET A 119 2.12 -35.25 1.11
CA MET A 119 1.37 -34.13 1.68
C MET A 119 1.99 -32.77 1.31
N ASN A 120 3.32 -32.65 1.33
CA ASN A 120 3.99 -31.41 0.92
C ASN A 120 3.77 -31.09 -0.57
N GLU A 121 3.71 -32.09 -1.44
CA GLU A 121 3.37 -31.90 -2.86
C GLU A 121 1.94 -31.35 -3.03
N ILE A 122 0.97 -31.92 -2.31
CA ILE A 122 -0.42 -31.43 -2.31
C ILE A 122 -0.49 -29.99 -1.79
N ILE A 123 0.16 -29.71 -0.66
CA ILE A 123 0.19 -28.38 -0.06
C ILE A 123 0.81 -27.38 -1.02
N ALA A 124 1.93 -27.70 -1.66
CA ALA A 124 2.58 -26.81 -2.61
C ALA A 124 1.66 -26.47 -3.79
N TYR A 125 0.90 -27.45 -4.28
CA TYR A 125 -0.04 -27.27 -5.38
C TYR A 125 -1.17 -26.29 -5.05
N ILE A 126 -1.84 -26.48 -3.91
CA ILE A 126 -2.96 -25.62 -3.47
C ILE A 126 -2.50 -24.26 -2.94
N THR A 127 -1.24 -24.14 -2.51
CA THR A 127 -0.68 -22.89 -1.97
C THR A 127 -0.73 -21.79 -3.03
N ASP A 128 -0.51 -22.11 -4.31
CA ASP A 128 -0.53 -21.13 -5.39
C ASP A 128 -1.92 -20.53 -5.60
N ASP A 129 -2.96 -21.38 -5.60
CA ASP A 129 -4.35 -20.95 -5.70
C ASP A 129 -4.77 -20.10 -4.50
N MET A 130 -4.45 -20.57 -3.29
CA MET A 130 -4.74 -19.85 -2.07
C MET A 130 -3.98 -18.53 -1.99
N ARG A 131 -2.78 -18.45 -2.54
CA ARG A 131 -2.00 -17.22 -2.65
C ARG A 131 -2.71 -16.18 -3.50
N GLN A 132 -3.22 -16.57 -4.66
CA GLN A 132 -3.97 -15.66 -5.53
C GLN A 132 -5.20 -15.10 -4.81
N VAL A 133 -6.02 -15.97 -4.22
CA VAL A 133 -7.28 -15.60 -3.54
C VAL A 133 -7.00 -14.73 -2.31
N LEU A 134 -5.95 -15.05 -1.54
CA LEU A 134 -5.58 -14.30 -0.34
C LEU A 134 -5.01 -12.91 -0.67
N LEU A 135 -4.16 -12.80 -1.69
CA LEU A 135 -3.37 -11.60 -1.93
C LEU A 135 -4.00 -10.62 -2.90
N ALA A 136 -4.91 -11.06 -3.78
CA ALA A 136 -5.62 -10.19 -4.72
C ALA A 136 -6.17 -8.89 -4.09
N PRO A 137 -6.96 -8.92 -2.98
CA PRO A 137 -7.47 -7.68 -2.40
C PRO A 137 -6.36 -6.80 -1.82
N HIS A 138 -5.28 -7.39 -1.30
CA HIS A 138 -4.13 -6.63 -0.81
C HIS A 138 -3.41 -5.91 -1.95
N LYS A 139 -3.26 -6.53 -3.12
CA LYS A 139 -2.65 -5.92 -4.30
C LYS A 139 -3.47 -4.75 -4.84
N SER A 140 -4.81 -4.86 -4.82
CA SER A 140 -5.70 -3.74 -5.12
C SER A 140 -5.50 -2.56 -4.15
N MET A 141 -5.37 -2.86 -2.86
CA MET A 141 -5.07 -1.84 -1.85
C MET A 141 -3.67 -1.25 -1.98
N ASP A 142 -2.66 -2.04 -2.40
CA ASP A 142 -1.32 -1.52 -2.68
C ASP A 142 -1.37 -0.41 -3.74
N ILE A 143 -2.09 -0.65 -4.86
CA ILE A 143 -2.26 0.34 -5.93
C ILE A 143 -2.99 1.59 -5.43
N MET A 144 -4.08 1.42 -4.68
CA MET A 144 -4.88 2.53 -4.16
C MET A 144 -4.06 3.38 -3.18
N GLU A 145 -3.41 2.73 -2.21
CA GLU A 145 -2.58 3.37 -1.20
C GLU A 145 -1.39 4.11 -1.81
N GLY A 146 -0.71 3.50 -2.78
CA GLY A 146 0.39 4.14 -3.50
C GLY A 146 -0.06 5.35 -4.31
N SER A 147 -1.23 5.28 -4.95
CA SER A 147 -1.81 6.42 -5.69
C SER A 147 -2.15 7.58 -4.75
N LEU A 148 -2.76 7.28 -3.59
CA LEU A 148 -3.06 8.26 -2.56
C LEU A 148 -1.78 8.89 -1.99
N ARG A 149 -0.74 8.12 -1.70
CA ARG A 149 0.53 8.66 -1.19
C ARG A 149 1.30 9.48 -2.22
N SER A 150 1.22 9.14 -3.49
CA SER A 150 2.01 9.78 -4.55
C SER A 150 1.30 10.96 -5.22
N THR A 151 -0.03 10.97 -5.29
CA THR A 151 -0.80 12.01 -6.00
C THR A 151 -1.90 12.64 -5.15
N GLY A 152 -2.25 12.04 -4.02
CA GLY A 152 -3.39 12.46 -3.21
C GLY A 152 -4.73 12.03 -3.80
N VAL A 153 -4.75 11.33 -4.93
CA VAL A 153 -5.97 10.92 -5.62
C VAL A 153 -5.95 9.42 -5.88
N ALA A 154 -7.06 8.75 -5.65
CA ALA A 154 -7.30 7.40 -6.14
C ALA A 154 -8.74 7.25 -6.55
N SER A 155 -8.95 6.70 -7.75
CA SER A 155 -10.27 6.30 -8.22
C SER A 155 -10.30 4.86 -8.69
N VAL A 156 -11.44 4.19 -8.44
CA VAL A 156 -11.72 2.82 -8.90
C VAL A 156 -13.03 2.85 -9.66
N LYS A 157 -12.99 2.30 -10.87
CA LYS A 157 -14.17 2.12 -11.72
C LYS A 157 -14.73 0.71 -11.53
N ASN A 158 -16.03 0.54 -11.69
CA ASN A 158 -16.61 -0.79 -11.78
C ASN A 158 -16.07 -1.52 -13.03
N ALA A 159 -15.83 -2.83 -12.95
CA ALA A 159 -15.44 -3.63 -14.12
C ALA A 159 -16.58 -3.69 -15.15
N ASP A 160 -17.82 -3.78 -14.65
CA ASP A 160 -19.05 -3.70 -15.44
C ASP A 160 -19.66 -2.30 -15.31
N ASN A 161 -19.04 -1.30 -15.95
CA ASN A 161 -19.45 0.10 -15.83
C ASN A 161 -20.07 0.68 -17.11
N PRO A 162 -21.31 0.33 -17.47
CA PRO A 162 -21.99 0.90 -18.63
C PRO A 162 -22.24 2.41 -18.53
N GLN A 163 -22.09 3.02 -17.33
CA GLN A 163 -22.38 4.44 -17.07
C GLN A 163 -21.13 5.28 -16.73
N GLY A 164 -19.95 4.69 -16.64
CA GLY A 164 -18.69 5.40 -16.35
C GLY A 164 -18.54 5.94 -14.91
N ILE A 165 -19.38 5.54 -13.96
CA ILE A 165 -19.37 6.05 -12.57
C ILE A 165 -18.20 5.43 -11.77
N GLU A 166 -17.45 6.25 -11.04
CA GLU A 166 -16.39 5.79 -10.14
C GLU A 166 -17.03 5.26 -8.84
N LEU A 167 -16.67 4.02 -8.46
CA LEU A 167 -17.14 3.37 -7.24
C LEU A 167 -16.46 3.93 -5.99
N VAL A 168 -15.20 4.34 -6.15
CA VAL A 168 -14.41 5.00 -5.13
C VAL A 168 -13.73 6.18 -5.81
N ASP A 169 -13.89 7.37 -5.24
CA ASP A 169 -13.16 8.58 -5.61
C ASP A 169 -12.71 9.26 -4.31
N ILE A 170 -11.40 9.17 -4.03
CA ILE A 170 -10.79 9.77 -2.85
C ILE A 170 -9.84 10.86 -3.31
N VAL A 171 -10.07 12.07 -2.80
CA VAL A 171 -9.16 13.21 -2.96
C VAL A 171 -8.70 13.67 -1.58
N LEU A 172 -7.41 13.54 -1.32
CA LEU A 172 -6.76 13.98 -0.10
C LEU A 172 -6.30 15.44 -0.24
N PRO A 173 -6.47 16.27 0.79
CA PRO A 173 -6.09 17.69 0.75
C PRO A 173 -4.57 17.89 0.94
N PHE A 174 -3.76 17.42 -0.02
CA PHE A 174 -2.31 17.59 0.02
C PHE A 174 -1.90 19.06 -0.14
N HIS A 175 -0.75 19.42 0.42
CA HIS A 175 -0.06 20.64 0.02
C HIS A 175 0.82 20.33 -1.20
N VAL A 176 0.45 20.86 -2.36
CA VAL A 176 1.17 20.59 -3.62
C VAL A 176 2.10 21.76 -3.96
N GLU A 177 3.33 21.44 -4.32
CA GLU A 177 4.34 22.36 -4.83
C GLU A 177 4.77 21.90 -6.23
N THR A 178 4.92 22.84 -7.16
CA THR A 178 5.27 22.53 -8.56
C THR A 178 6.53 23.31 -8.94
N PRO A 179 7.71 22.66 -8.92
CA PRO A 179 8.97 23.29 -9.32
C PRO A 179 8.93 23.72 -10.79
N LYS A 180 9.70 24.76 -11.11
CA LYS A 180 9.83 25.25 -12.49
C LYS A 180 10.90 24.47 -13.23
N VAL A 181 10.86 24.53 -14.56
CA VAL A 181 11.92 23.97 -15.43
C VAL A 181 13.30 24.52 -15.06
N THR A 182 13.37 25.79 -14.65
CA THR A 182 14.61 26.47 -14.23
C THR A 182 15.23 25.89 -12.96
N ASP A 183 14.45 25.17 -12.15
CA ASP A 183 14.93 24.61 -10.89
C ASP A 183 15.68 23.29 -11.09
N LYS A 184 15.57 22.68 -12.28
CA LYS A 184 16.15 21.35 -12.60
C LYS A 184 17.64 21.23 -12.32
N ASP A 185 18.43 22.23 -12.70
CA ASP A 185 19.89 22.21 -12.51
C ASP A 185 20.30 22.42 -11.05
N ASN A 186 19.43 23.03 -10.23
CA ASN A 186 19.67 23.37 -8.82
C ASN A 186 18.60 22.74 -7.90
N PHE A 187 18.17 21.53 -8.24
CA PHE A 187 16.98 20.95 -7.62
C PHE A 187 17.20 20.57 -6.15
N VAL A 188 18.42 20.15 -5.77
CA VAL A 188 18.72 19.84 -4.36
C VAL A 188 18.65 21.10 -3.51
N LYS A 189 19.19 22.22 -3.99
CA LYS A 189 19.04 23.51 -3.30
C LYS A 189 17.58 23.93 -3.19
N TYR A 190 16.79 23.77 -4.26
CA TYR A 190 15.36 24.01 -4.22
C TYR A 190 14.68 23.19 -3.10
N LEU A 191 15.00 21.90 -2.99
CA LEU A 191 14.48 21.03 -1.93
C LEU A 191 14.90 21.50 -0.53
N MET A 192 16.14 21.99 -0.36
CA MET A 192 16.60 22.54 0.92
C MET A 192 15.78 23.77 1.32
N GLU A 193 15.62 24.73 0.41
CA GLU A 193 14.84 25.94 0.68
C GLU A 193 13.36 25.63 0.95
N LEU A 194 12.79 24.72 0.17
CA LEU A 194 11.41 24.28 0.32
C LEU A 194 11.17 23.60 1.67
N THR A 195 12.00 22.62 2.02
CA THR A 195 11.86 21.90 3.32
C THR A 195 12.05 22.84 4.51
N LEU A 196 13.01 23.78 4.45
CA LEU A 196 13.22 24.79 5.49
C LEU A 196 12.01 25.73 5.65
N LYS A 197 11.39 26.14 4.55
CA LYS A 197 10.16 26.95 4.56
C LYS A 197 8.99 26.16 5.16
N LEU A 198 8.78 24.94 4.67
CA LEU A 198 7.58 24.14 4.99
C LEU A 198 7.62 23.50 6.37
N ARG A 199 8.79 23.20 6.94
CA ARG A 199 8.90 22.60 8.28
C ARG A 199 8.29 23.46 9.39
N THR A 200 8.25 24.78 9.20
CA THR A 200 7.62 25.72 10.16
C THR A 200 6.10 25.59 10.19
N LYS A 201 5.50 25.15 9.08
CA LYS A 201 4.06 25.02 8.91
C LYS A 201 3.56 23.60 9.16
N PHE A 202 4.32 22.58 8.73
CA PHE A 202 3.87 21.19 8.72
C PHE A 202 4.62 20.28 9.71
N GLY A 203 5.73 20.75 10.28
CA GLY A 203 6.60 19.97 11.16
C GLY A 203 7.80 19.37 10.42
N MET A 204 8.62 18.60 11.14
CA MET A 204 9.80 17.96 10.56
C MET A 204 9.39 16.80 9.66
N PHE A 205 9.89 16.80 8.42
CA PHE A 205 9.75 15.67 7.52
C PHE A 205 10.76 14.58 7.88
N ILE A 206 10.30 13.34 7.93
CA ILE A 206 11.16 12.19 8.26
C ILE A 206 11.60 11.43 7.01
N SER A 207 10.80 11.48 5.94
CA SER A 207 11.07 10.78 4.69
C SER A 207 10.63 11.60 3.48
N MET A 208 11.34 11.35 2.38
CA MET A 208 11.07 11.83 1.04
C MET A 208 10.98 10.61 0.14
N GLU A 209 9.76 10.27 -0.27
CA GLU A 209 9.50 9.08 -1.06
C GLU A 209 9.27 9.41 -2.53
N MET A 210 9.85 8.59 -3.40
CA MET A 210 9.75 8.73 -4.84
C MET A 210 10.06 7.42 -5.55
N SER A 211 9.69 7.31 -6.82
CA SER A 211 10.13 6.19 -7.67
C SER A 211 11.62 6.25 -8.00
N ARG A 212 12.22 5.09 -8.36
CA ARG A 212 13.61 5.05 -8.86
C ARG A 212 13.80 5.93 -10.10
N SER A 213 12.84 5.91 -11.04
CA SER A 213 12.82 6.76 -12.24
C SER A 213 12.89 8.25 -11.86
N THR A 214 12.06 8.67 -10.90
CA THR A 214 12.04 10.04 -10.40
C THR A 214 13.35 10.40 -9.70
N PHE A 215 13.88 9.52 -8.86
CA PHE A 215 15.16 9.74 -8.17
C PHE A 215 16.30 9.97 -9.15
N ILE A 216 16.43 9.14 -10.19
CA ILE A 216 17.48 9.27 -11.19
C ILE A 216 17.31 10.58 -11.99
N LYS A 217 16.09 10.87 -12.47
CA LYS A 217 15.85 12.04 -13.32
C LYS A 217 15.90 13.38 -12.56
N ALA A 218 15.43 13.41 -11.31
CA ALA A 218 15.29 14.63 -10.52
C ALA A 218 16.51 14.90 -9.63
N ILE A 219 16.98 13.89 -8.90
CA ILE A 219 18.04 14.06 -7.89
C ILE A 219 19.40 13.84 -8.52
N VAL A 220 19.65 12.64 -9.06
CA VAL A 220 20.96 12.30 -9.66
C VAL A 220 21.23 13.16 -10.90
N GLY A 221 20.19 13.46 -11.68
CA GLY A 221 20.27 14.32 -12.86
C GLY A 221 20.48 15.80 -12.57
N SER A 222 20.41 16.25 -11.32
CA SER A 222 20.65 17.66 -10.96
C SER A 222 22.15 17.97 -10.86
N LYS A 223 22.57 19.14 -11.36
CA LYS A 223 23.99 19.52 -11.40
C LYS A 223 24.53 19.80 -10.00
N ASP A 224 23.72 20.41 -9.15
CA ASP A 224 24.10 20.75 -7.78
C ASP A 224 24.30 19.51 -6.89
N PHE A 225 23.54 18.44 -7.10
CA PHE A 225 23.79 17.17 -6.42
C PHE A 225 25.19 16.60 -6.68
N GLY A 226 25.64 16.62 -7.94
CA GLY A 226 27.01 16.21 -8.30
C GLY A 226 28.08 17.03 -7.60
N ASN A 227 27.84 18.33 -7.40
CA ASN A 227 28.74 19.20 -6.64
C ASN A 227 28.76 18.87 -5.14
N PHE A 228 27.59 18.64 -4.52
CA PHE A 228 27.51 18.23 -3.12
C PHE A 228 28.20 16.87 -2.89
N TYR A 229 28.00 15.91 -3.79
CA TYR A 229 28.68 14.61 -3.73
C TYR A 229 30.21 14.76 -3.71
N LYS A 230 30.77 15.56 -4.64
CA LYS A 230 32.22 15.82 -4.71
C LYS A 230 32.77 16.48 -3.45
N GLN A 231 31.98 17.32 -2.78
CA GLN A 231 32.39 17.99 -1.54
C GLN A 231 32.33 17.07 -0.32
N SER A 232 31.33 16.19 -0.23
CA SER A 232 31.14 15.28 0.91
C SER A 232 32.11 14.11 0.91
N PHE A 233 32.44 13.56 -0.26
CA PHE A 233 33.37 12.44 -0.39
C PHE A 233 34.63 12.95 -1.06
N ASN A 234 35.62 13.29 -0.24
CA ASN A 234 36.87 13.95 -0.60
C ASN A 234 37.82 13.11 -1.48
N GLN A 235 37.31 12.30 -2.44
CA GLN A 235 38.00 11.78 -3.63
C GLN A 235 37.12 10.88 -4.54
N LYS A 236 37.37 11.04 -5.85
CA LYS A 236 37.08 10.20 -7.03
C LYS A 236 35.71 10.31 -7.70
N GLU A 237 35.72 11.07 -8.79
CA GLU A 237 34.71 11.26 -9.86
C GLU A 237 34.22 9.96 -10.57
N VAL A 238 34.63 8.78 -10.11
CA VAL A 238 34.42 7.52 -10.84
C VAL A 238 33.01 6.93 -10.65
N GLN A 239 32.26 7.34 -9.62
CA GLN A 239 30.92 6.79 -9.34
C GLN A 239 29.73 7.58 -9.89
N LEU A 240 29.92 8.85 -10.29
CA LEU A 240 28.82 9.69 -10.80
C LEU A 240 28.34 9.28 -12.20
N ASN A 241 29.23 8.75 -13.05
CA ASN A 241 28.93 8.40 -14.44
C ASN A 241 28.52 6.93 -14.68
N ALA A 242 28.60 6.07 -13.65
CA ALA A 242 28.44 4.62 -13.82
C ALA A 242 27.06 4.07 -13.40
N GLY A 243 26.11 4.91 -12.99
CA GLY A 243 24.82 4.45 -12.46
C GLY A 243 24.94 3.66 -11.15
N LEU A 244 26.12 3.68 -10.50
CA LEU A 244 26.44 2.94 -9.27
C LEU A 244 26.05 3.68 -7.98
N MET A 245 25.33 4.80 -8.07
CA MET A 245 24.92 5.53 -6.88
C MET A 245 23.70 4.88 -6.24
N SER A 246 23.87 4.38 -5.02
CA SER A 246 22.80 3.76 -4.25
C SER A 246 21.97 4.80 -3.49
N SER A 247 20.73 4.46 -3.15
CA SER A 247 19.84 5.26 -2.29
C SER A 247 20.47 5.63 -0.95
N GLU A 248 21.30 4.74 -0.40
CA GLU A 248 21.93 4.89 0.91
C GLU A 248 23.01 5.98 0.87
N MET A 249 23.79 6.04 -0.21
CA MET A 249 24.78 7.09 -0.42
C MET A 249 24.11 8.47 -0.56
N ALA A 250 23.04 8.56 -1.37
CA ALA A 250 22.30 9.80 -1.55
C ALA A 250 21.63 10.25 -0.24
N THR A 251 21.07 9.32 0.53
CA THR A 251 20.49 9.59 1.85
C THR A 251 21.51 10.19 2.81
N THR A 252 22.74 9.68 2.82
CA THR A 252 23.82 10.18 3.68
C THR A 252 24.14 11.65 3.36
N ILE A 253 24.21 11.99 2.07
CA ILE A 253 24.42 13.38 1.61
C ILE A 253 23.22 14.25 2.02
N PHE A 254 22.00 13.78 1.77
CA PHE A 254 20.77 14.51 2.08
C PHE A 254 20.65 14.82 3.56
N GLN A 255 20.92 13.85 4.44
CA GLN A 255 20.94 14.07 5.88
C GLN A 255 21.99 15.11 6.28
N GLY A 256 23.17 15.11 5.65
CA GLY A 256 24.21 16.14 5.84
C GLY A 256 23.76 17.54 5.42
N LEU A 257 22.83 17.64 4.45
CA LEU A 257 22.23 18.90 3.98
C LEU A 257 20.98 19.31 4.79
N GLY A 258 20.57 18.52 5.78
CA GLY A 258 19.36 18.76 6.57
C GLY A 258 18.05 18.37 5.85
N LEU A 259 18.15 17.58 4.78
CA LEU A 259 17.01 17.01 4.06
C LEU A 259 16.56 15.68 4.71
N PRO A 260 15.28 15.31 4.58
CA PRO A 260 14.76 14.02 5.06
C PRO A 260 15.38 12.82 4.33
N THR A 261 15.26 11.64 4.92
CA THR A 261 15.74 10.37 4.36
C THR A 261 15.03 10.06 3.04
N ILE A 262 15.79 9.63 2.02
CA ILE A 262 15.21 9.20 0.74
C ILE A 262 14.68 7.77 0.89
N VAL A 263 13.44 7.56 0.46
CA VAL A 263 12.81 6.25 0.32
C VAL A 263 12.52 6.04 -1.15
N ILE A 264 13.20 5.07 -1.77
CA ILE A 264 12.91 4.69 -3.16
C ILE A 264 11.81 3.64 -3.14
N ASN A 265 10.69 3.94 -3.79
CA ASN A 265 9.59 3.01 -3.99
C ASN A 265 9.71 2.33 -5.35
N GLU A 266 9.96 1.02 -5.34
CA GLU A 266 10.06 0.16 -6.52
C GLU A 266 8.98 -0.94 -6.50
N ASP A 267 7.94 -0.72 -5.69
CA ASP A 267 6.87 -1.69 -5.51
C ASP A 267 6.05 -1.76 -6.81
N MET A 268 5.92 -2.96 -7.36
CA MET A 268 5.17 -3.26 -8.60
C MET A 268 4.08 -4.27 -8.30
N VAL A 269 2.94 -4.10 -8.96
CA VAL A 269 1.79 -5.01 -8.87
C VAL A 269 1.41 -5.48 -10.27
N GLN A 270 1.21 -6.79 -10.43
CA GLN A 270 0.70 -7.36 -11.68
C GLN A 270 -0.80 -7.09 -11.81
N LEU A 271 -1.21 -6.63 -12.99
CA LEU A 271 -2.60 -6.40 -13.36
C LEU A 271 -3.21 -7.65 -14.02
N PRO A 272 -4.55 -7.74 -14.13
CA PRO A 272 -5.21 -8.90 -14.75
C PRO A 272 -4.80 -9.17 -16.21
N ASP A 273 -4.32 -8.16 -16.93
CA ASP A 273 -3.80 -8.27 -18.30
C ASP A 273 -2.36 -8.80 -18.38
N GLY A 274 -1.75 -9.12 -17.23
CA GLY A 274 -0.37 -9.60 -17.11
C GLY A 274 0.69 -8.50 -17.09
N THR A 275 0.32 -7.23 -17.28
CA THR A 275 1.25 -6.09 -17.19
C THR A 275 1.57 -5.76 -15.73
N PHE A 276 2.70 -5.08 -15.50
CA PHE A 276 3.09 -4.63 -14.16
C PHE A 276 2.88 -3.12 -14.03
N LYS A 277 2.15 -2.71 -12.99
CA LYS A 277 1.93 -1.32 -12.64
C LYS A 277 2.82 -0.94 -11.45
N GLN A 278 3.52 0.18 -11.58
CA GLN A 278 4.21 0.78 -10.44
C GLN A 278 3.22 1.38 -9.46
N VAL A 279 3.38 1.05 -8.18
CA VAL A 279 2.48 1.46 -7.10
C VAL A 279 2.58 2.96 -6.82
N PHE A 280 3.81 3.48 -6.73
CA PHE A 280 4.06 4.90 -6.50
C PHE A 280 4.23 5.63 -7.84
N ALA A 281 3.45 6.69 -8.08
CA ALA A 281 3.48 7.39 -9.34
C ALA A 281 4.85 8.04 -9.64
N ASP A 282 5.27 7.93 -10.90
CA ASP A 282 6.45 8.65 -11.41
C ASP A 282 6.22 10.17 -11.40
N LYS A 283 7.33 10.93 -11.41
CA LYS A 283 7.34 12.41 -11.39
C LYS A 283 6.63 12.99 -10.16
N ARG A 284 6.67 12.25 -9.05
CA ARG A 284 6.15 12.67 -7.74
C ARG A 284 7.21 12.46 -6.69
N ILE A 285 7.32 13.42 -5.79
CA ILE A 285 8.04 13.28 -4.52
C ILE A 285 7.07 13.62 -3.40
N SER A 286 6.86 12.71 -2.46
CA SER A 286 6.03 12.96 -1.29
C SER A 286 6.88 13.06 -0.02
N LEU A 287 6.69 14.14 0.73
CA LEU A 287 7.31 14.35 2.03
C LEU A 287 6.34 13.96 3.14
N PHE A 288 6.79 13.09 4.03
CA PHE A 288 5.99 12.60 5.14
C PHE A 288 6.56 13.03 6.49
N THR A 289 5.67 13.33 7.43
CA THR A 289 6.02 13.67 8.83
C THR A 289 5.94 12.47 9.78
N SER A 290 5.44 11.33 9.31
CA SER A 290 5.27 10.09 10.09
C SER A 290 5.50 8.87 9.20
N ALA A 291 5.92 7.75 9.81
CA ALA A 291 6.17 6.51 9.10
C ALA A 291 4.87 5.77 8.75
N LYS A 292 3.85 5.92 9.61
CA LYS A 292 2.48 5.46 9.41
C LYS A 292 1.59 6.66 9.08
N GLN A 293 0.80 6.54 8.03
CA GLN A 293 0.06 7.64 7.40
C GLN A 293 -1.42 7.56 7.75
N GLY A 294 -1.87 6.41 8.27
CA GLY A 294 -3.20 6.20 8.79
C GLY A 294 -3.55 4.73 8.97
N LYS A 295 -4.76 4.36 8.57
CA LYS A 295 -5.37 3.06 8.86
C LYS A 295 -6.06 2.50 7.63
N MET A 296 -6.06 1.18 7.51
CA MET A 296 -6.93 0.47 6.59
C MET A 296 -8.23 0.16 7.33
N ARG A 297 -9.27 0.96 7.07
CA ARG A 297 -10.58 0.73 7.67
C ARG A 297 -11.19 -0.51 7.07
N TRP A 298 -11.75 -1.35 7.93
CA TRP A 298 -12.48 -2.51 7.49
C TRP A 298 -13.76 -2.72 8.28
N HIS A 299 -14.77 -3.31 7.63
CA HIS A 299 -16.02 -3.71 8.25
C HIS A 299 -16.24 -5.20 7.99
N THR A 300 -16.97 -5.88 8.88
CA THR A 300 -17.26 -7.30 8.67
C THR A 300 -18.25 -7.46 7.52
N PRO A 301 -17.91 -8.19 6.44
CA PRO A 301 -18.85 -8.41 5.34
C PRO A 301 -20.13 -9.08 5.80
N TYR A 302 -21.27 -8.71 5.21
CA TYR A 302 -22.57 -9.26 5.59
C TYR A 302 -22.65 -10.78 5.42
N GLU A 303 -22.06 -11.33 4.36
CA GLU A 303 -22.02 -12.78 4.09
C GLU A 303 -21.39 -13.59 5.24
N ILE A 304 -20.52 -12.97 6.04
CA ILE A 304 -19.94 -13.63 7.22
C ILE A 304 -20.89 -13.63 8.42
N THR A 305 -21.84 -12.70 8.44
CA THR A 305 -22.90 -12.63 9.44
C THR A 305 -24.06 -13.56 9.08
N ASP A 306 -24.38 -13.68 7.80
CA ASP A 306 -25.39 -14.59 7.25
C ASP A 306 -24.78 -15.46 6.13
N PRO A 307 -24.11 -16.57 6.49
CA PRO A 307 -23.40 -17.43 5.55
C PRO A 307 -24.32 -18.07 4.50
N ILE A 308 -23.87 -18.10 3.25
CA ILE A 308 -24.60 -18.76 2.17
C ILE A 308 -24.56 -20.28 2.39
N PRO A 309 -25.71 -20.96 2.42
CA PRO A 309 -25.75 -22.41 2.57
C PRO A 309 -24.92 -23.13 1.49
N GLY A 310 -24.12 -24.12 1.91
CA GLY A 310 -23.29 -24.91 1.00
C GLY A 310 -21.91 -24.33 0.70
N LYS A 311 -21.60 -23.12 1.19
CA LYS A 311 -20.23 -22.59 1.20
C LYS A 311 -19.54 -22.88 2.53
N THR A 312 -18.22 -23.09 2.47
CA THR A 312 -17.36 -23.16 3.66
C THR A 312 -16.50 -21.91 3.74
N TYR A 313 -16.40 -21.31 4.93
CA TYR A 313 -15.71 -20.04 5.14
C TYR A 313 -14.49 -20.18 6.05
N THR A 314 -13.41 -19.51 5.69
CA THR A 314 -12.20 -19.33 6.50
C THR A 314 -11.90 -17.85 6.62
N ARG A 315 -11.68 -17.34 7.84
CA ARG A 315 -11.40 -15.91 8.06
C ARG A 315 -9.91 -15.62 8.00
N SER A 316 -9.58 -14.42 7.53
CA SER A 316 -8.23 -13.83 7.50
C SER A 316 -8.25 -12.44 8.17
N GLU A 317 -7.10 -11.77 8.21
CA GLU A 317 -6.94 -10.43 8.79
C GLU A 317 -7.82 -9.38 8.07
N GLY A 318 -8.19 -8.30 8.78
CA GLY A 318 -8.99 -7.23 8.21
C GLY A 318 -10.44 -7.62 7.89
N GLY A 319 -10.97 -8.67 8.50
CA GLY A 319 -12.35 -9.12 8.24
C GLY A 319 -12.53 -9.79 6.87
N MET A 320 -11.44 -10.06 6.15
CA MET A 320 -11.48 -10.84 4.93
C MET A 320 -11.91 -12.27 5.23
N TYR A 321 -12.65 -12.86 4.28
CA TYR A 321 -12.89 -14.28 4.26
C TYR A 321 -12.47 -14.88 2.92
N ILE A 322 -12.14 -16.16 2.98
CA ILE A 322 -12.01 -17.04 1.84
C ILE A 322 -13.11 -18.08 1.97
N SER A 323 -13.87 -18.29 0.90
CA SER A 323 -14.90 -19.31 0.85
C SER A 323 -14.67 -20.32 -0.27
N ASN A 324 -15.10 -21.55 -0.03
CA ASN A 324 -15.04 -22.65 -0.99
C ASN A 324 -16.45 -23.17 -1.25
N VAL A 325 -16.76 -23.42 -2.51
CA VAL A 325 -18.06 -23.97 -2.92
C VAL A 325 -17.92 -24.88 -4.14
N ARG A 326 -18.71 -25.95 -4.18
CA ARG A 326 -18.90 -26.79 -5.37
C ARG A 326 -20.32 -26.60 -5.87
N THR A 327 -20.46 -26.20 -7.13
CA THR A 327 -21.73 -26.15 -7.84
C THR A 327 -21.70 -27.10 -9.04
N ASP A 328 -22.76 -27.09 -9.83
CA ASP A 328 -22.85 -27.74 -11.14
C ASP A 328 -21.84 -27.17 -12.15
N GLU A 329 -21.56 -25.86 -12.09
CA GLU A 329 -20.59 -25.18 -12.95
C GLU A 329 -19.12 -25.51 -12.64
N GLY A 330 -18.82 -25.96 -11.42
CA GLY A 330 -17.45 -26.24 -11.02
C GLY A 330 -17.18 -26.08 -9.54
N ARG A 331 -15.89 -26.08 -9.18
CA ARG A 331 -15.43 -25.77 -7.82
C ARG A 331 -14.81 -24.38 -7.83
N PHE A 332 -15.17 -23.57 -6.85
CA PHE A 332 -14.79 -22.17 -6.79
C PHE A 332 -14.17 -21.84 -5.44
N MET A 333 -13.12 -21.02 -5.48
CA MET A 333 -12.59 -20.30 -4.35
C MET A 333 -12.93 -18.83 -4.52
N GLU A 334 -13.44 -18.24 -3.46
CA GLU A 334 -13.87 -16.85 -3.45
C GLU A 334 -13.20 -16.14 -2.29
N TYR A 335 -12.90 -14.86 -2.47
CA TYR A 335 -12.64 -14.00 -1.33
C TYR A 335 -13.69 -12.91 -1.24
N GLY A 336 -13.89 -12.39 -0.04
CA GLY A 336 -14.64 -11.17 0.18
C GLY A 336 -14.05 -10.36 1.33
N CYS A 337 -13.98 -9.04 1.15
CA CYS A 337 -13.61 -8.10 2.20
C CYS A 337 -14.24 -6.72 1.95
N GLU A 338 -14.34 -5.92 3.00
CA GLU A 338 -14.81 -4.53 2.93
C GLU A 338 -13.71 -3.60 3.46
N TRP A 339 -12.90 -2.99 2.58
CA TRP A 339 -11.69 -2.24 2.93
C TRP A 339 -11.66 -0.83 2.33
N ILE A 340 -11.07 0.14 3.04
CA ILE A 340 -10.76 1.46 2.50
C ILE A 340 -9.60 2.13 3.28
N PRO A 341 -8.61 2.75 2.62
CA PRO A 341 -7.56 3.49 3.30
C PRO A 341 -8.08 4.82 3.86
N GLU A 342 -7.75 5.10 5.12
CA GLU A 342 -7.99 6.37 5.80
C GLU A 342 -6.65 6.99 6.20
N PHE A 343 -6.41 8.25 5.79
CA PHE A 343 -5.23 9.01 6.18
C PHE A 343 -5.52 9.91 7.38
N THR A 344 -4.67 9.87 8.41
CA THR A 344 -4.91 10.61 9.67
C THR A 344 -4.63 12.10 9.55
N ALA A 345 -3.61 12.49 8.79
CA ALA A 345 -3.21 13.89 8.61
C ALA A 345 -2.74 14.17 7.17
N PRO A 346 -3.60 13.97 6.16
CA PRO A 346 -3.25 14.19 4.75
C PRO A 346 -2.85 15.63 4.44
N ASP A 347 -3.33 16.60 5.21
CA ASP A 347 -2.98 18.02 5.12
C ASP A 347 -1.54 18.35 5.52
N LYS A 348 -0.84 17.40 6.17
CA LYS A 348 0.59 17.51 6.50
C LYS A 348 1.50 16.86 5.46
N ILE A 349 0.93 16.17 4.47
CA ILE A 349 1.69 15.58 3.38
C ILE A 349 1.96 16.68 2.35
N VAL A 350 3.24 16.85 2.02
CA VAL A 350 3.67 17.75 0.95
C VAL A 350 4.01 16.91 -0.27
N ASN A 351 3.33 17.18 -1.38
CA ASN A 351 3.64 16.58 -2.66
C ASN A 351 4.36 17.57 -3.56
N ILE A 352 5.42 17.12 -4.20
CA ILE A 352 6.17 17.89 -5.18
C ILE A 352 5.88 17.28 -6.55
N ASP A 353 5.11 18.01 -7.35
CA ASP A 353 4.74 17.64 -8.72
C ASP A 353 5.85 18.02 -9.68
N LEU A 354 6.52 17.03 -10.27
CA LEU A 354 7.66 17.24 -11.16
C LEU A 354 7.31 17.20 -12.65
N ASN A 355 6.03 17.19 -13.03
CA ASN A 355 5.62 17.10 -14.44
C ASN A 355 6.16 18.23 -15.30
N THR A 356 6.25 19.44 -14.74
CA THR A 356 6.83 20.61 -15.40
C THR A 356 8.35 20.51 -15.54
N MET A 357 9.03 19.88 -14.58
CA MET A 357 10.50 19.83 -14.51
C MET A 357 11.09 18.65 -15.30
N ILE A 358 10.37 17.52 -15.34
CA ILE A 358 10.80 16.26 -15.95
C ILE A 358 9.92 15.99 -17.17
N PRO A 359 10.43 16.16 -18.41
CA PRO A 359 9.69 15.80 -19.62
C PRO A 359 9.36 14.30 -19.63
N GLU A 360 8.35 13.91 -20.44
CA GLU A 360 7.98 12.50 -20.66
C GLU A 360 9.18 11.60 -21.01
#